data_AF-A0A3B9PSW0-F1
#
_entry.id   AF-A0A3B9PSW0-F1
#
_cell.length_a   1.000
_cell.length_b   1.000
_cell.length_c   1.000
_cell.angle_alpha   90.00
_cell.angle_beta   90.00
_cell.angle_gamma   90.00
#
_symmetry.space_group_name_H-M   'P 1'
#
loop_
_entity.id
_entity.type
_entity.pdbx_description
1 polymer ?
#
loop_
_entity_poly.entity_id
_entity_poly.type
_entity_poly.pdbx_seq_one_letter_code
_entity_poly.pdbx_strand_id
1 'polypeptide(L)' 'MSKNTYTIGFIGAGKMVSAIVRSLLREGTFSPNSLSCCSANDGTSEKLAETTAINRFESIDDMLSA' A
#
# COMPACT_ATOMS: atom_id res chain seq x y z
N MET A 1 -11.18 11.22 18.41
CA MET A 1 -11.15 10.02 17.55
C MET A 1 -9.97 9.16 17.94
N SER A 2 -10.20 7.92 18.36
CA SER A 2 -9.13 6.95 18.61
C SER A 2 -8.42 6.66 17.28
N LYS A 3 -7.12 6.95 17.20
CA LYS A 3 -6.28 6.54 16.06
C LYS A 3 -6.11 5.03 16.14
N ASN A 4 -6.93 4.28 15.42
CA ASN A 4 -6.68 2.86 15.21
C ASN A 4 -5.28 2.68 14.59
N THR A 5 -4.41 1.93 15.25
CA THR A 5 -3.05 1.62 14.80
C THR A 5 -3.05 0.36 13.93
N TYR A 6 -3.90 0.32 12.91
CA TYR A 6 -3.91 -0.78 11.96
C TYR A 6 -3.08 -0.39 10.73
N THR A 7 -2.31 -1.36 10.23
CA THR A 7 -1.65 -1.27 8.93
C THR A 7 -2.41 -2.14 7.92
N ILE A 8 -2.34 -1.79 6.64
CA ILE A 8 -2.97 -2.56 5.56
C ILE A 8 -1.92 -2.92 4.51
N GLY A 9 -1.74 -4.22 4.28
CA GLY A 9 -0.96 -4.75 3.16
C GLY A 9 -1.86 -5.15 1.99
N PHE A 10 -1.49 -4.72 0.78
CA PHE A 10 -2.16 -5.11 -0.46
C PHE A 10 -1.29 -6.10 -1.25
N ILE A 11 -1.87 -7.27 -1.57
CA ILE A 11 -1.29 -8.22 -2.53
C ILE A 11 -1.87 -7.91 -3.91
N GLY A 12 -1.01 -7.45 -4.81
CA GLY A 12 -1.34 -6.84 -6.09
C GLY A 12 -1.31 -5.31 -6.03
N ALA A 13 -1.01 -4.66 -7.17
CA ALA A 13 -0.92 -3.20 -7.27
C ALA A 13 -1.58 -2.63 -8.55
N GLY A 14 -2.49 -3.40 -9.15
CA GLY A 14 -3.23 -3.00 -10.35
C GLY A 14 -4.24 -1.87 -10.11
N LYS A 15 -5.09 -1.63 -11.12
CA LYS A 15 -6.04 -0.50 -11.13
C LYS A 15 -6.94 -0.42 -9.90
N MET A 16 -7.44 -1.56 -9.41
CA MET A 16 -8.32 -1.59 -8.24
C MET A 16 -7.60 -1.19 -6.96
N VAL A 17 -6.46 -1.82 -6.66
CA VAL A 17 -5.66 -1.49 -5.47
C VAL A 17 -5.20 -0.03 -5.51
N SER A 18 -4.73 0.43 -6.67
CA SER A 18 -4.35 1.83 -6.87
C SER A 18 -5.49 2.80 -6.54
N ALA A 19 -6.73 2.50 -6.95
CA ALA A 19 -7.89 3.34 -6.65
C ALA A 19 -8.22 3.32 -5.14
N ILE A 20 -8.16 2.15 -4.51
CA ILE A 20 -8.40 1.99 -3.06
C ILE A 20 -7.39 2.80 -2.26
N VAL A 21 -6.09 2.61 -2.50
CA VAL A 21 -5.00 3.32 -1.80
C VAL A 21 -5.19 4.83 -1.95
N ARG A 22 -5.39 5.32 -3.18
CA ARG A 22 -5.59 6.75 -3.43
C ARG A 22 -6.80 7.31 -2.68
N SER A 23 -7.89 6.55 -2.59
CA SER A 23 -9.05 6.97 -1.83
C SER A 23 -8.75 7.03 -0.32
N LEU A 24 -8.12 5.99 0.25
CA LEU A 24 -7.79 5.95 1.67
C LEU A 24 -6.87 7.11 2.10
N LEU A 25 -5.90 7.45 1.24
CA LEU A 25 -5.00 8.57 1.44
C LEU A 25 -5.73 9.92 1.29
N ARG A 26 -6.56 10.08 0.26
CA ARG A 26 -7.32 11.32 0.02
C ARG A 26 -8.29 11.62 1.17
N GLU A 27 -8.96 10.61 1.72
CA GLU A 27 -9.87 10.76 2.86
C GLU A 27 -9.11 10.90 4.20
N GLY A 28 -7.77 10.81 4.22
CA GLY A 28 -6.96 10.89 5.43
C GLY A 28 -7.23 9.78 6.44
N THR A 29 -7.82 8.66 6.01
CA THR A 29 -8.16 7.53 6.89
C THR A 29 -6.89 6.76 7.29
N PHE A 30 -5.90 6.71 6.40
CA PHE A 30 -4.58 6.13 6.64
C PHE A 30 -3.49 7.09 6.15
N SER A 31 -2.31 7.04 6.78
CA SER A 31 -1.12 7.70 6.27
C SER A 31 -0.40 6.79 5.27
N PRO A 32 0.45 7.32 4.38
CA PRO A 32 1.21 6.48 3.45
C PRO A 32 1.99 5.37 4.15
N ASN A 33 2.62 5.69 5.29
CA ASN A 33 3.44 4.74 6.05
C ASN A 33 2.66 3.60 6.73
N SER A 34 1.33 3.70 6.84
CA SER A 34 0.49 2.60 7.36
C SER A 34 -0.13 1.73 6.28
N LEU A 35 0.18 2.02 5.01
CA LEU A 35 -0.22 1.22 3.85
C LEU A 35 1.00 0.59 3.23
N SER A 36 0.83 -0.61 2.66
CA SER A 36 1.92 -1.36 2.03
C SER A 36 1.42 -2.13 0.83
N CYS A 37 2.28 -2.38 -0.16
CA CYS A 37 1.92 -3.23 -1.29
C CYS A 37 3.08 -4.16 -1.72
N CYS A 38 2.70 -5.30 -2.28
CA CYS A 38 3.58 -6.24 -2.96
C CYS A 38 2.83 -6.76 -4.20
N SER A 39 3.48 -6.85 -5.35
CA SER A 39 2.88 -7.43 -6.57
C SER A 39 3.87 -8.31 -7.31
N ALA A 40 3.44 -8.90 -8.42
CA ALA A 40 4.37 -9.47 -9.39
C ALA A 40 5.36 -8.38 -9.87
N ASN A 41 6.53 -8.81 -10.38
CA ASN A 41 7.55 -7.94 -10.94
C ASN A 41 7.14 -7.42 -12.33
N ASP A 42 6.08 -6.61 -12.36
CA ASP A 42 5.44 -6.04 -13.55
C ASP A 42 5.45 -4.50 -13.54
N GLY A 43 6.13 -3.88 -12.57
CA GLY A 43 6.24 -2.43 -12.42
C GLY A 43 5.03 -1.76 -11.75
N THR A 44 3.96 -2.50 -11.42
CA THR A 44 2.75 -1.88 -10.87
C THR A 44 2.91 -1.45 -9.41
N SER A 45 3.58 -2.25 -8.58
CA SER A 45 3.85 -1.90 -7.17
C SER A 45 4.82 -0.74 -7.03
N GLU A 46 5.84 -0.68 -7.88
CA GLU A 46 6.84 0.39 -7.98
C GLU A 46 6.12 1.70 -8.27
N LYS A 47 5.33 1.72 -9.34
CA LYS A 47 4.57 2.91 -9.74
C LYS A 47 3.56 3.34 -8.68
N LEU A 48 2.89 2.39 -8.01
CA LEU A 48 1.95 2.73 -6.94
C LEU A 48 2.68 3.37 -5.76
N ALA A 49 3.76 2.76 -5.29
CA ALA A 49 4.56 3.28 -4.18
C ALA A 49 5.17 4.64 -4.50
N GLU A 50 5.78 4.83 -5.66
CA GLU A 50 6.32 6.12 -6.10
C GLU A 50 5.25 7.23 -6.12
N THR A 51 4.05 6.93 -6.61
CA THR A 51 2.99 7.94 -6.75
C THR A 51 2.21 8.22 -5.47
N THR A 52 2.29 7.36 -4.46
CA THR A 52 1.48 7.45 -3.23
C THR A 52 2.29 7.49 -1.94
N ALA A 53 3.60 7.26 -2.03
CA ALA A 53 4.53 7.16 -0.91
C ALA A 53 4.22 6.03 0.10
N ILE A 54 3.42 5.02 -0.29
CA ILE A 54 3.20 3.84 0.54
C ILE A 54 4.42 2.93 0.53
N ASN A 55 4.53 2.05 1.53
CA ASN A 55 5.63 1.08 1.56
C ASN A 55 5.47 0.05 0.43
N ARG A 56 6.60 -0.37 -0.17
CA ARG A 56 6.64 -1.45 -1.15
C ARG A 56 7.56 -2.55 -0.66
N PHE A 57 7.10 -3.79 -0.79
CA PHE A 57 7.89 -4.98 -0.55
C PHE A 57 8.09 -5.76 -1.85
N GLU A 58 9.23 -6.44 -1.97
CA GLU A 58 9.56 -7.29 -3.13
C GLU A 58 8.93 -8.68 -3.04
N SER A 59 8.66 -9.15 -1.82
CA SER A 59 8.01 -10.42 -1.56
C SER A 59 6.89 -10.30 -0.53
N ILE A 60 5.97 -11.26 -0.57
CA ILE A 60 4.89 -11.35 0.43
C ILE A 60 5.50 -11.67 1.80
N ASP A 61 6.54 -12.50 1.86
CA ASP A 61 7.21 -12.87 3.11
C ASP A 61 7.85 -11.65 3.81
N ASP A 62 8.50 -10.76 3.04
CA ASP A 62 9.05 -9.50 3.59
C ASP A 62 7.93 -8.61 4.12
N MET A 63 6.81 -8.52 3.41
CA MET A 63 5.65 -7.72 3.81
C MET A 63 5.00 -8.24 5.10
N LEU A 64 4.94 -9.56 5.28
CA LEU A 64 4.34 -10.19 6.47
C LEU A 64 5.27 -10.16 7.69
N SER A 65 6.57 -9.98 7.48
CA SER A 65 7.58 -9.94 8.55
C SER A 65 7.89 -8.51 9.05
N ALA A 66 7.25 -7.50 8.46
CA ALA A 66 7.51 -6.07 8.70
C ALA A 66 6.76 -5.48 9.90
#